data_AF-A0A7V3VSB4-F1
#
_entry.id   AF-A0A7V3VSB4-F1
#
_cell.length_a   1.000
_cell.length_b   1.000
_cell.length_c   1.000
_cell.angle_alpha   90.00
_cell.angle_beta   90.00
_cell.angle_gamma   90.00
#
_symmetry.space_group_name_H-M   'P 1'
#
loop_
_entity.id
_entity.type
_entity.pdbx_description
1 polymer ?
#
loop_
_entity_poly.entity_id
_entity_poly.type
_entity_poly.pdbx_seq_one_letter_code
_entity_poly.pdbx_strand_id
1 'polypeptide(L)'
;MNNHPGYILRLKIYQPQAHYRIPFTYQRRHTYPLPPYSTVIGFLCNLLGFDGLPAEHEDLKKIKISIAGRFESKTTEYIWFRNLSKEAHLKRFGSIANRSFAGHVEHIGGQSPVLIDVLNNVYLLVHLAHEKESFLKEIHSLIENPVRRLEILHLGRAEDWVVIDSLSSVFPISHLIIKREDADFKHFFWIPEKIYRPNLYENISDFEEMEGLQYKLPTFWTVEDY
;
A
#
# COMPACT_ATOMS: atom_id res chain seq x y z
N MET A 1 -26.26 -14.60 -1.35
CA MET A 1 -26.07 -14.36 0.10
C MET A 1 -25.99 -12.85 0.31
N ASN A 2 -26.92 -12.34 1.12
CA ASN A 2 -27.18 -10.96 1.56
C ASN A 2 -27.16 -9.83 0.53
N ASN A 3 -28.37 -9.43 0.16
CA ASN A 3 -28.75 -8.37 -0.76
C ASN A 3 -28.70 -6.99 -0.06
N HIS A 4 -27.61 -6.67 0.65
CA HIS A 4 -27.42 -5.32 1.17
C HIS A 4 -26.74 -4.46 0.10
N PRO A 5 -27.34 -3.33 -0.32
CA PRO A 5 -26.68 -2.42 -1.25
C PRO A 5 -25.46 -1.85 -0.52
N GLY A 6 -24.26 -2.31 -0.92
CA GLY A 6 -23.02 -1.75 -0.43
C GLY A 6 -22.86 -0.30 -0.89
N TYR A 7 -21.94 0.41 -0.25
CA TYR A 7 -21.58 1.78 -0.59
C TYR A 7 -20.14 1.81 -1.08
N ILE A 8 -19.80 2.84 -1.87
CA ILE A 8 -18.47 3.02 -2.44
C ILE A 8 -17.97 4.43 -2.17
N LEU A 9 -16.68 4.51 -1.86
CA LEU A 9 -15.88 5.72 -1.77
C LEU A 9 -14.71 5.62 -2.76
N ARG A 10 -14.54 6.64 -3.61
CA ARG A 10 -13.45 6.70 -4.59
C ARG A 10 -12.45 7.79 -4.18
N LEU A 11 -11.19 7.41 -4.18
CA LEU A 11 -10.07 8.26 -3.79
C LEU A 11 -9.03 8.28 -4.92
N LYS A 12 -8.61 9.49 -5.33
CA LYS A 12 -7.42 9.68 -6.18
C LYS A 12 -6.27 10.18 -5.33
N ILE A 13 -5.16 9.45 -5.39
CA ILE A 13 -3.95 9.74 -4.64
C ILE A 13 -2.83 10.05 -5.63
N TYR A 14 -2.08 11.10 -5.36
CA TYR A 14 -0.80 11.38 -5.97
C TYR A 14 0.33 11.18 -4.96
N GLN A 15 1.40 10.52 -5.38
CA GLN A 15 2.64 10.40 -4.61
C GLN A 15 3.83 10.82 -5.49
N PRO A 16 4.65 11.79 -5.06
CA PRO A 16 5.86 12.15 -5.79
C PRO A 16 6.81 10.96 -5.93
N GLN A 17 6.94 10.17 -4.86
CA GLN A 17 7.75 8.96 -4.81
C GLN A 17 7.05 7.90 -3.96
N ALA A 18 7.20 6.62 -4.33
CA ALA A 18 6.69 5.51 -3.55
C ALA A 18 7.54 4.24 -3.69
N HIS A 19 7.66 3.48 -2.59
CA HIS A 19 8.23 2.14 -2.59
C HIS A 19 7.25 1.13 -1.96
N TYR A 20 6.65 0.28 -2.79
CA TYR A 20 5.76 -0.80 -2.38
C TYR A 20 6.55 -2.10 -2.27
N ARG A 21 7.20 -2.30 -1.12
CA ARG A 21 8.18 -3.36 -0.94
C ARG A 21 7.66 -4.75 -1.32
N ILE A 22 8.40 -5.44 -2.18
CA ILE A 22 8.27 -6.88 -2.37
C ILE A 22 9.01 -7.60 -1.23
N PRO A 23 8.34 -8.49 -0.45
CA PRO A 23 8.98 -9.19 0.65
C PRO A 23 10.13 -10.08 0.17
N PHE A 24 11.05 -10.42 1.07
CA PHE A 24 12.23 -11.27 0.81
C PHE A 24 13.22 -10.74 -0.25
N THR A 25 13.15 -9.45 -0.57
CA THR A 25 14.15 -8.74 -1.37
C THR A 25 15.15 -8.03 -0.45
N TYR A 26 16.42 -8.45 -0.49
CA TYR A 26 17.44 -8.07 0.50
C TYR A 26 18.37 -6.93 0.02
N GLN A 27 19.41 -7.25 -0.74
CA GLN A 27 20.42 -6.29 -1.23
C GLN A 27 19.86 -5.35 -2.29
N ARG A 28 19.02 -5.88 -3.19
CA ARG A 28 18.19 -5.10 -4.08
C ARG A 28 16.75 -5.22 -3.60
N ARG A 29 16.15 -4.11 -3.21
CA ARG A 29 14.77 -4.03 -2.74
C ARG A 29 13.89 -3.65 -3.91
N HIS A 30 13.07 -4.60 -4.34
CA HIS A 30 12.14 -4.38 -5.43
C HIS A 30 10.83 -3.78 -4.93
N THR A 31 10.16 -3.06 -5.82
CA THR A 31 8.83 -2.49 -5.59
C THR A 31 7.82 -3.13 -6.52
N TYR A 32 6.60 -3.37 -6.03
CA TYR A 32 5.44 -3.61 -6.88
C TYR A 32 5.11 -2.35 -7.70
N PRO A 33 4.45 -2.49 -8.87
CA PRO A 33 4.00 -1.35 -9.69
C PRO A 33 2.82 -0.59 -9.06
N LEU A 34 2.11 -1.23 -8.13
CA LEU A 34 0.98 -0.70 -7.38
C LEU A 34 1.10 -1.10 -5.90
N PRO A 35 0.51 -0.33 -4.97
CA PRO A 35 0.48 -0.72 -3.57
C PRO A 35 -0.27 -2.04 -3.42
N PRO A 36 0.24 -3.03 -2.67
CA PRO A 36 -0.54 -4.20 -2.32
C PRO A 36 -1.70 -3.80 -1.40
N TYR A 37 -2.73 -4.64 -1.32
CA TYR A 37 -3.90 -4.37 -0.47
C TYR A 37 -3.53 -4.13 0.99
N SER A 38 -2.53 -4.83 1.52
CA SER A 38 -2.01 -4.65 2.88
C SER A 38 -1.45 -3.24 3.12
N THR A 39 -0.82 -2.61 2.13
CA THR A 39 -0.35 -1.23 2.23
C THR A 39 -1.52 -0.24 2.32
N VAL A 40 -2.59 -0.45 1.55
CA VAL A 40 -3.81 0.37 1.65
C VAL A 40 -4.52 0.17 2.99
N ILE A 41 -4.59 -1.07 3.49
CA ILE A 41 -5.12 -1.36 4.82
C ILE A 41 -4.29 -0.67 5.90
N GLY A 42 -2.96 -0.70 5.82
CA GLY A 42 -2.06 0.01 6.74
C GLY A 42 -2.27 1.52 6.71
N PHE A 43 -2.48 2.10 5.53
CA PHE A 43 -2.87 3.50 5.39
C PHE A 43 -4.20 3.81 6.07
N LEU A 44 -5.21 2.94 5.94
CA LEU A 44 -6.50 3.09 6.61
C LEU A 44 -6.38 2.95 8.14
N CYS A 45 -5.56 2.03 8.63
CA CYS A 45 -5.27 1.93 10.08
C CYS A 45 -4.64 3.21 10.60
N ASN A 46 -3.64 3.74 9.90
CA ASN A 46 -3.00 5.01 10.25
C ASN A 46 -4.05 6.13 10.29
N LEU A 47 -4.86 6.27 9.24
CA LEU A 47 -5.91 7.28 9.14
C LEU A 47 -6.95 7.20 10.28
N LEU A 48 -7.40 5.99 10.60
CA LEU A 48 -8.41 5.73 11.64
C LEU A 48 -7.82 5.81 13.06
N GLY A 49 -6.50 5.89 13.22
CA GLY A 49 -5.87 5.91 14.54
C GLY A 49 -5.89 4.55 15.24
N PHE A 50 -5.82 3.45 14.48
CA PHE A 50 -5.86 2.10 15.05
C PHE A 50 -4.45 1.62 15.39
N ASP A 51 -4.15 1.54 16.68
CA ASP A 51 -2.89 1.08 17.26
C ASP A 51 -2.93 -0.44 17.57
N GLY A 52 -3.16 -1.27 16.54
CA GLY A 52 -3.30 -2.71 16.71
C GLY A 52 -3.33 -3.49 15.40
N LEU A 53 -3.55 -4.80 15.49
CA LEU A 53 -3.69 -5.61 14.27
C LEU A 53 -5.01 -5.25 13.57
N PRO A 54 -5.03 -5.09 12.23
CA PRO A 54 -6.26 -4.80 11.48
C PRO A 54 -7.39 -5.81 11.74
N ALA A 55 -7.05 -7.04 12.17
CA ALA A 55 -7.97 -8.12 12.49
C ALA A 55 -8.88 -7.82 13.71
N GLU A 56 -8.48 -6.88 14.56
CA GLU A 56 -9.23 -6.46 15.75
C GLU A 56 -10.39 -5.52 15.42
N HIS A 57 -10.40 -4.94 14.20
CA HIS A 57 -11.41 -4.01 13.74
C HIS A 57 -12.35 -4.67 12.73
N GLU A 58 -13.54 -5.05 13.20
CA GLU A 58 -14.50 -5.82 12.41
C GLU A 58 -14.94 -5.12 11.11
N ASP A 59 -15.08 -3.80 11.14
CA ASP A 59 -15.47 -3.00 9.96
C ASP A 59 -14.33 -2.89 8.93
N LEU A 60 -13.09 -2.67 9.39
CA LEU A 60 -11.94 -2.63 8.49
C LEU A 60 -11.67 -4.00 7.85
N LYS A 61 -11.91 -5.09 8.57
CA LYS A 61 -11.79 -6.46 8.04
C LYS A 61 -12.77 -6.75 6.89
N LYS A 62 -13.93 -6.11 6.88
CA LYS A 62 -14.99 -6.32 5.88
C LYS A 62 -14.85 -5.42 4.65
N ILE A 63 -13.96 -4.43 4.69
CA ILE A 63 -13.74 -3.50 3.57
C ILE A 63 -13.27 -4.25 2.31
N LYS A 64 -13.81 -3.87 1.16
CA LYS A 64 -13.34 -4.32 -0.15
C LYS A 64 -12.56 -3.18 -0.80
N ILE A 65 -11.44 -3.53 -1.41
CA ILE A 65 -10.50 -2.56 -1.98
C ILE A 65 -10.28 -2.92 -3.45
N SER A 66 -10.40 -1.92 -4.32
CA SER A 66 -9.93 -2.00 -5.70
C SER A 66 -8.88 -0.93 -5.92
N ILE A 67 -7.79 -1.30 -6.60
CA ILE A 67 -6.61 -0.44 -6.79
C ILE A 67 -6.28 -0.46 -8.27
N ALA A 68 -6.33 0.71 -8.87
CA ALA A 68 -5.77 0.98 -10.19
C ALA A 68 -4.75 2.10 -10.05
N GLY A 69 -3.80 2.18 -10.97
CA GLY A 69 -2.81 3.26 -10.91
C GLY A 69 -1.79 3.22 -12.02
N ARG A 70 -1.00 4.27 -12.10
CA ARG A 70 0.12 4.39 -13.02
C ARG A 70 1.25 5.15 -12.34
N PHE A 71 2.45 5.00 -12.86
CA PHE A 71 3.62 5.76 -12.46
C PHE A 71 4.36 6.21 -13.71
N GLU A 72 5.12 7.30 -13.61
CA GLU A 72 5.82 7.85 -14.77
C GLU A 72 7.13 7.14 -15.05
N SER A 73 7.92 6.89 -13.99
CA SER A 73 9.21 6.22 -14.13
C SER A 73 9.54 5.41 -12.89
N LYS A 74 10.48 4.47 -13.06
CA LYS A 74 11.08 3.71 -11.96
C LYS A 74 12.58 4.02 -11.93
N THR A 75 13.06 4.51 -10.81
CA THR A 75 14.47 4.75 -10.54
C THR A 75 15.00 3.70 -9.57
N THR A 76 16.31 3.45 -9.61
CA THR A 76 16.98 2.63 -8.60
C THR A 76 17.96 3.53 -7.85
N GLU A 77 17.70 3.72 -6.57
CA GLU A 77 18.52 4.51 -5.65
C GLU A 77 19.61 3.62 -5.03
N TYR A 78 20.83 4.13 -4.94
CA TYR A 78 21.93 3.49 -4.24
C TYR A 78 22.15 4.16 -2.88
N ILE A 79 21.93 3.42 -1.81
CA ILE A 79 21.96 3.95 -0.44
C ILE A 79 22.74 3.05 0.51
N TRP A 80 23.31 3.66 1.54
CA TRP A 80 24.05 2.95 2.58
C TRP A 80 23.15 2.67 3.77
N PHE A 81 22.83 1.40 3.98
CA PHE A 81 22.13 0.95 5.17
C PHE A 81 23.12 0.76 6.29
N ARG A 82 22.71 1.18 7.49
CA ARG A 82 23.48 0.97 8.71
C ARG A 82 22.78 -0.06 9.57
N ASN A 83 23.56 -0.93 10.18
CA ASN A 83 23.08 -1.86 11.20
C ASN A 83 23.76 -1.54 12.54
N LEU A 84 23.29 -2.14 13.62
CA LEU A 84 23.89 -2.02 14.95
C LEU A 84 24.80 -3.22 15.29
N SER A 85 25.40 -3.87 14.28
CA SER A 85 26.26 -5.04 14.50
C SER A 85 27.52 -4.65 15.27
N LYS A 86 27.68 -5.26 16.45
CA LYS A 86 28.85 -5.07 17.31
C LYS A 86 30.14 -5.54 16.65
N GLU A 87 30.09 -6.65 15.93
CA GLU A 87 31.25 -7.20 15.22
C GLU A 87 31.73 -6.29 14.09
N ALA A 88 30.79 -5.78 13.28
CA ALA A 88 31.11 -4.84 12.21
C ALA A 88 31.67 -3.52 12.76
N HIS A 89 31.14 -3.05 13.89
CA HIS A 89 31.66 -1.88 14.58
C HIS A 89 33.11 -2.11 15.06
N LEU A 90 33.37 -3.21 15.77
CA LEU A 90 34.71 -3.57 16.24
C LEU A 90 35.72 -3.67 15.09
N LYS A 91 35.31 -4.27 13.97
CA LYS A 91 36.16 -4.40 12.77
C LYS A 91 36.54 -3.03 12.18
N ARG A 92 35.65 -2.03 12.24
CA ARG A 92 35.90 -0.69 11.69
C ARG A 92 36.64 0.23 12.67
N PHE A 93 36.23 0.24 13.94
CA PHE A 93 36.71 1.21 14.94
C PHE A 93 37.74 0.66 15.93
N GLY A 94 37.98 -0.66 15.93
CA GLY A 94 38.93 -1.35 16.82
C GLY A 94 38.49 -1.47 18.29
N SER A 95 37.51 -0.68 18.72
CA SER A 95 36.96 -0.67 20.08
C SER A 95 35.49 -0.27 20.07
N ILE A 96 34.72 -0.76 21.05
CA ILE A 96 33.28 -0.44 21.22
C ILE A 96 33.08 1.03 21.63
N ALA A 97 34.06 1.61 22.32
CA ALA A 97 34.00 2.99 22.79
C ALA A 97 34.43 4.00 21.71
N ASN A 98 35.18 3.55 20.70
CA ASN A 98 35.68 4.42 19.66
C ASN A 98 34.62 4.65 18.58
N ARG A 99 34.33 5.91 18.27
CA ARG A 99 33.42 6.30 17.17
C ARG A 99 34.12 7.18 16.13
N SER A 100 35.44 7.31 16.26
CA SER A 100 36.25 8.08 15.32
C SER A 100 37.03 7.14 14.42
N PHE A 101 36.97 7.39 13.11
CA PHE A 101 37.76 6.68 12.11
C PHE A 101 38.38 7.73 11.19
N ALA A 102 39.70 7.63 10.96
CA ALA A 102 40.45 8.60 10.16
C ALA A 102 40.22 10.08 10.54
N GLY A 103 40.05 10.37 11.84
CA GLY A 103 39.84 11.74 12.34
C GLY A 103 38.41 12.27 12.24
N HIS A 104 37.47 11.48 11.70
CA HIS A 104 36.05 11.85 11.61
C HIS A 104 35.22 11.01 12.58
N VAL A 105 34.26 11.65 13.24
CA VAL A 105 33.23 10.95 14.01
C VAL A 105 32.24 10.33 13.05
N GLU A 106 32.03 9.02 13.15
CA GLU A 106 31.12 8.26 12.32
C GLU A 106 30.03 7.56 13.15
N HIS A 107 29.00 7.07 12.47
CA HIS A 107 27.95 6.27 13.09
C HIS A 107 28.44 4.85 13.44
N ILE A 108 27.87 4.29 14.51
CA ILE A 108 28.20 2.95 15.00
C ILE A 108 27.73 1.84 14.05
N GLY A 109 28.30 0.63 14.24
CA GLY A 109 27.89 -0.56 13.50
C GLY A 109 28.53 -0.72 12.12
N GLY A 110 27.91 -1.55 11.29
CA GLY A 110 28.33 -1.82 9.92
C GLY A 110 27.54 -1.03 8.89
N GLN A 111 28.15 -0.81 7.73
CA GLN A 111 27.52 -0.21 6.56
C GLN A 111 27.38 -1.26 5.46
N SER A 112 26.20 -1.35 4.86
CA SER A 112 25.92 -2.25 3.74
C SER A 112 25.31 -1.45 2.59
N PRO A 113 25.84 -1.57 1.37
CA PRO A 113 25.25 -0.92 0.21
C PRO A 113 23.96 -1.65 -0.17
N VAL A 114 22.91 -0.87 -0.47
CA VAL A 114 21.59 -1.38 -0.83
C VAL A 114 21.09 -0.60 -2.05
N LEU A 115 20.48 -1.32 -2.98
CA LEU A 115 19.78 -0.76 -4.12
C LEU A 115 18.27 -0.78 -3.82
N ILE A 116 17.58 0.34 -3.93
CA ILE A 116 16.13 0.42 -3.74
C ILE A 116 15.47 0.90 -5.03
N ASP A 117 14.54 0.11 -5.56
CA ASP A 117 13.69 0.54 -6.66
C ASP A 117 12.58 1.46 -6.13
N VAL A 118 12.46 2.67 -6.69
CA VAL A 118 11.47 3.70 -6.32
C VAL A 118 10.64 4.06 -7.54
N LEU A 119 9.33 4.18 -7.36
CA LEU A 119 8.41 4.69 -8.37
C LEU A 119 8.29 6.21 -8.24
N ASN A 120 8.38 6.94 -9.35
CA ASN A 120 8.24 8.40 -9.37
C ASN A 120 6.93 8.80 -10.04
N ASN A 121 6.31 9.87 -9.51
CA ASN A 121 5.05 10.45 -9.96
C ASN A 121 3.96 9.36 -10.10
N VAL A 122 3.57 8.80 -8.97
CA VAL A 122 2.57 7.74 -8.87
C VAL A 122 1.18 8.35 -8.74
N TYR A 123 0.27 7.90 -9.58
CA TYR A 123 -1.14 8.27 -9.57
C TYR A 123 -1.96 7.01 -9.30
N LEU A 124 -2.69 7.01 -8.19
CA LEU A 124 -3.52 5.89 -7.78
C LEU A 124 -4.98 6.28 -7.80
N LEU A 125 -5.80 5.31 -8.17
CA LEU A 125 -7.25 5.33 -8.07
C LEU A 125 -7.66 4.17 -7.16
N VAL A 126 -8.03 4.50 -5.93
CA VAL A 126 -8.45 3.54 -4.91
C VAL A 126 -9.96 3.63 -4.75
N HIS A 127 -10.64 2.49 -4.85
CA HIS A 127 -12.03 2.36 -4.49
C HIS A 127 -12.15 1.53 -3.21
N LEU A 128 -12.90 2.05 -2.25
CA LEU A 128 -13.25 1.39 -1.01
C LEU A 128 -14.74 1.07 -1.04
N ALA A 129 -15.11 -0.17 -0.79
CA ALA A 129 -16.51 -0.59 -0.69
C ALA A 129 -16.80 -1.25 0.64
N HIS A 130 -17.94 -0.94 1.22
CA HIS A 130 -18.38 -1.47 2.52
C HIS A 130 -19.91 -1.48 2.62
N GLU A 131 -20.47 -2.42 3.42
CA GLU A 131 -21.91 -2.51 3.62
C GLU A 131 -22.47 -1.33 4.44
N LYS A 132 -21.69 -0.83 5.41
CA LYS A 132 -22.04 0.32 6.24
C LYS A 132 -21.61 1.64 5.57
N GLU A 133 -22.59 2.48 5.22
CA GLU A 133 -22.34 3.83 4.71
C GLU A 133 -21.63 4.72 5.74
N SER A 134 -22.01 4.60 7.02
CA SER A 134 -21.46 5.40 8.12
C SER A 134 -19.95 5.27 8.23
N PHE A 135 -19.42 4.06 8.03
CA PHE A 135 -17.98 3.79 8.07
C PHE A 135 -17.23 4.46 6.90
N LEU A 136 -17.79 4.43 5.69
CA LEU A 136 -17.19 5.14 4.56
C LEU A 136 -17.27 6.66 4.73
N LYS A 137 -18.35 7.19 5.32
CA LYS A 137 -18.48 8.61 5.66
C LYS A 137 -17.47 9.03 6.73
N GLU A 138 -17.19 8.17 7.71
CA GLU A 138 -16.12 8.40 8.68
C GLU A 138 -14.75 8.48 8.00
N ILE A 139 -14.42 7.50 7.13
CA ILE A 139 -13.17 7.52 6.35
C ILE A 139 -13.08 8.80 5.51
N HIS A 140 -14.15 9.19 4.81
CA HIS A 140 -14.19 10.41 4.01
C HIS A 140 -13.86 11.65 4.86
N SER A 141 -14.53 11.82 6.00
CA SER A 141 -14.32 12.94 6.92
C SER A 141 -12.88 12.97 7.45
N LEU A 142 -12.31 11.81 7.77
CA LEU A 142 -10.93 11.72 8.25
C LEU A 142 -9.90 11.97 7.14
N ILE A 143 -10.19 11.67 5.88
CA ILE A 143 -9.30 12.04 4.76
C ILE A 143 -9.25 13.56 4.61
N GLU A 144 -10.40 14.24 4.73
CA GLU A 144 -10.48 15.71 4.65
C GLU A 144 -9.81 16.37 5.87
N ASN A 145 -9.98 15.79 7.05
CA ASN A 145 -9.41 16.29 8.29
C ASN A 145 -8.86 15.15 9.16
N PRO A 146 -7.58 14.76 8.98
CA PRO A 146 -7.02 13.56 9.59
C PRO A 146 -6.61 13.78 11.05
N VAL A 147 -7.57 14.11 11.92
CA VAL A 147 -7.37 14.42 13.34
C VAL A 147 -6.93 13.22 14.17
N ARG A 148 -7.28 12.01 13.74
CA ARG A 148 -7.01 10.74 14.45
C ARG A 148 -5.76 10.02 13.96
N ARG A 149 -5.07 10.56 12.97
CA ARG A 149 -3.93 9.85 12.34
C ARG A 149 -2.84 9.54 13.36
N LEU A 150 -2.24 8.35 13.29
CA LEU A 150 -1.09 8.00 14.12
C LEU A 150 0.17 8.73 13.68
N GLU A 151 0.37 8.80 12.36
CA GLU A 151 1.54 9.38 11.70
C GLU A 151 1.10 10.25 10.52
N ILE A 152 2.06 10.92 9.87
CA ILE A 152 1.82 11.58 8.58
C ILE A 152 1.16 10.59 7.62
N LEU A 153 0.18 11.04 6.84
CA LEU A 153 -0.45 10.18 5.84
C LEU A 153 0.59 9.79 4.77
N HIS A 154 0.86 8.51 4.67
CA HIS A 154 1.84 7.92 3.76
C HIS A 154 1.33 6.58 3.24
N LEU A 155 1.83 6.16 2.08
CA LEU A 155 1.47 4.88 1.47
C LEU A 155 2.74 4.22 0.92
N GLY A 156 3.20 3.16 1.58
CA GLY A 156 4.51 2.55 1.31
C GLY A 156 5.41 2.70 2.52
N ARG A 157 6.50 3.46 2.38
CA ARG A 157 7.38 3.81 3.51
C ARG A 157 6.87 5.07 4.23
N ALA A 158 7.36 5.30 5.45
CA ALA A 158 6.95 6.47 6.24
C ALA A 158 7.31 7.81 5.56
N GLU A 159 8.37 7.84 4.74
CA GLU A 159 8.75 9.00 3.94
C GLU A 159 7.91 9.20 2.66
N ASP A 160 7.19 8.17 2.21
CA ASP A 160 6.41 8.18 0.96
C ASP A 160 5.01 8.80 1.21
N TRP A 161 4.97 10.11 1.50
CA TRP A 161 3.75 10.87 1.79
C TRP A 161 2.74 10.88 0.64
N VAL A 162 1.46 11.08 0.99
CA VAL A 162 0.35 11.11 0.01
C VAL A 162 -0.23 12.51 -0.16
N VAL A 163 -0.64 12.81 -1.39
CA VAL A 163 -1.47 13.97 -1.73
C VAL A 163 -2.82 13.47 -2.22
N ILE A 164 -3.89 13.97 -1.61
CA ILE A 164 -5.25 13.64 -2.02
C ILE A 164 -5.62 14.57 -3.19
N ASP A 165 -5.64 14.02 -4.40
CA ASP A 165 -5.95 14.77 -5.62
C ASP A 165 -7.46 15.01 -5.75
N SER A 166 -8.26 13.97 -5.49
CA SER A 166 -9.72 14.10 -5.44
C SER A 166 -10.34 13.04 -4.55
N LEU A 167 -11.42 13.41 -3.86
CA LEU A 167 -12.24 12.51 -3.06
C LEU A 167 -13.68 12.59 -3.56
N SER A 168 -14.29 11.45 -3.87
CA SER A 168 -15.72 11.41 -4.22
C SER A 168 -16.58 11.38 -2.98
N SER A 169 -17.83 11.86 -3.09
CA SER A 169 -18.85 11.53 -2.10
C SER A 169 -19.10 10.01 -2.05
N VAL A 170 -19.64 9.52 -0.94
CA VAL A 170 -20.08 8.13 -0.79
C VAL A 170 -21.36 7.92 -1.59
N PHE A 171 -21.41 6.89 -2.43
CA PHE A 171 -22.62 6.55 -3.19
C PHE A 171 -22.92 5.05 -3.18
N PRO A 172 -24.19 4.65 -3.38
CA PRO A 172 -24.58 3.24 -3.44
C PRO A 172 -23.92 2.51 -4.61
N ILE A 173 -23.51 1.26 -4.38
CA ILE A 173 -22.91 0.39 -5.40
C ILE A 173 -23.85 0.13 -6.57
N SER A 174 -25.17 0.18 -6.34
CA SER A 174 -26.20 0.01 -7.37
C SER A 174 -26.17 1.10 -8.45
N HIS A 175 -25.54 2.25 -8.19
CA HIS A 175 -25.37 3.31 -9.17
C HIS A 175 -24.14 3.08 -10.08
N LEU A 176 -23.33 2.05 -9.84
CA LEU A 176 -22.25 1.70 -10.75
C LEU A 176 -22.83 1.11 -12.04
N ILE A 177 -22.44 1.73 -13.15
CA ILE A 177 -22.74 1.22 -14.48
C ILE A 177 -21.53 0.39 -14.92
N ILE A 178 -21.73 -0.92 -15.05
CA ILE A 178 -20.71 -1.80 -15.64
C ILE A 178 -20.83 -1.67 -17.15
N LYS A 179 -19.73 -1.29 -17.79
CA LYS A 179 -19.59 -1.31 -19.24
C LYS A 179 -18.28 -2.00 -19.58
N ARG A 180 -18.33 -2.94 -20.51
CA ARG A 180 -17.14 -3.44 -21.18
C ARG A 180 -16.69 -2.37 -22.15
N GLU A 181 -15.67 -1.62 -21.76
CA GLU A 181 -14.95 -0.73 -22.66
C GLU A 181 -13.58 -1.35 -22.90
N ASP A 182 -13.37 -1.87 -24.11
CA ASP A 182 -12.05 -2.28 -24.54
C ASP A 182 -11.25 -0.98 -24.80
N ALA A 183 -10.39 -0.60 -23.85
CA ALA A 183 -9.60 0.61 -23.92
C ALA A 183 -8.19 0.40 -23.35
N ASP A 184 -7.19 1.07 -23.93
CA ASP A 184 -5.89 1.24 -23.28
C ASP A 184 -6.04 2.25 -22.15
N PHE A 185 -6.34 1.74 -20.96
CA PHE A 185 -6.49 2.58 -19.77
C PHE A 185 -5.17 3.20 -19.35
N LYS A 186 -4.00 2.72 -19.79
CA LYS A 186 -2.67 3.15 -19.31
C LYS A 186 -2.52 3.09 -17.79
N HIS A 187 -3.25 2.17 -17.15
CA HIS A 187 -3.20 1.89 -15.72
C HIS A 187 -2.90 0.41 -15.52
N PHE A 188 -2.13 0.13 -14.48
CA PHE A 188 -2.05 -1.19 -13.87
C PHE A 188 -3.31 -1.40 -13.01
N PHE A 189 -3.69 -2.66 -12.84
CA PHE A 189 -4.83 -3.05 -12.01
C PHE A 189 -4.45 -4.24 -11.13
N TRP A 190 -4.86 -4.20 -9.87
CA TRP A 190 -4.95 -5.43 -9.08
C TRP A 190 -6.32 -6.06 -9.30
N ILE A 191 -6.33 -7.15 -10.07
CA ILE A 191 -7.53 -7.93 -10.34
C ILE A 191 -7.56 -9.10 -9.33
N PRO A 192 -8.53 -9.14 -8.40
CA PRO A 192 -8.65 -10.25 -7.49
C PRO A 192 -9.22 -11.48 -8.20
N GLU A 193 -8.78 -12.67 -7.81
CA GLU A 193 -9.35 -13.95 -8.27
C GLU A 193 -10.87 -14.02 -8.02
N LYS A 194 -11.31 -13.51 -6.87
CA LYS A 194 -12.73 -13.45 -6.47
C LYS A 194 -13.25 -12.02 -6.61
N ILE A 195 -13.82 -11.73 -7.77
CA ILE A 195 -14.40 -10.41 -8.10
C ILE A 195 -15.83 -10.31 -7.56
N TYR A 196 -16.19 -9.16 -7.00
CA TYR A 196 -17.58 -8.86 -6.67
C TYR A 196 -18.40 -8.69 -7.96
N ARG A 197 -19.49 -9.45 -8.10
CA ARG A 197 -20.37 -9.43 -9.28
C ARG A 197 -21.71 -8.78 -8.89
N PRO A 198 -22.01 -7.55 -9.33
CA PRO A 198 -23.27 -6.88 -9.01
C PRO A 198 -24.49 -7.58 -9.64
N ASN A 199 -24.32 -8.11 -10.85
CA ASN A 199 -25.33 -8.88 -11.58
C ASN A 199 -24.84 -10.31 -11.81
N LEU A 200 -25.63 -11.30 -11.41
CA LEU A 200 -25.34 -12.74 -11.63
C LEU A 200 -25.40 -13.15 -13.10
N TYR A 201 -25.96 -12.31 -13.98
CA TYR A 201 -26.32 -12.64 -15.36
C TYR A 201 -25.36 -12.10 -16.42
N GLU A 202 -24.32 -11.37 -16.05
CA GLU A 202 -23.31 -10.92 -17.00
C GLU A 202 -22.15 -11.91 -17.02
N ASN A 203 -21.89 -12.47 -18.20
CA ASN A 203 -20.69 -13.24 -18.54
C ASN A 203 -19.46 -12.31 -18.49
N ILE A 204 -19.07 -11.89 -17.29
CA ILE A 204 -17.77 -11.29 -17.04
C ILE A 204 -16.78 -12.43 -17.15
N SER A 205 -15.87 -12.33 -18.11
CA SER A 205 -14.77 -13.25 -18.41
C SER A 205 -14.21 -13.88 -17.14
N ASP A 206 -14.09 -15.21 -17.12
CA ASP A 206 -13.49 -15.92 -16.00
C ASP A 206 -12.08 -15.39 -15.73
N PHE A 207 -11.65 -15.40 -14.47
CA PHE A 207 -10.31 -14.90 -14.10
C PHE A 207 -9.19 -15.58 -14.91
N GLU A 208 -9.42 -16.81 -15.35
CA GLU A 208 -8.52 -17.58 -16.22
C GLU A 208 -8.38 -17.01 -17.64
N GLU A 209 -9.34 -16.22 -18.11
CA GLU A 209 -9.31 -15.55 -19.42
C GLU A 209 -8.56 -14.21 -19.38
N MET A 210 -8.18 -13.73 -18.18
CA MET A 210 -7.48 -12.46 -18.04
C MET A 210 -5.97 -12.64 -18.23
N GLU A 211 -5.41 -11.95 -19.23
CA GLU A 211 -3.97 -11.90 -19.43
C GLU A 211 -3.31 -10.94 -18.42
N GLY A 212 -2.29 -11.41 -17.71
CA GLY A 212 -1.56 -10.57 -16.75
C GLY A 212 -0.48 -11.32 -15.97
N LEU A 213 0.25 -10.56 -15.14
CA LEU A 213 1.20 -11.12 -14.19
C LEU A 213 0.47 -11.54 -12.93
N GLN A 214 0.59 -12.82 -12.56
CA GLN A 214 0.00 -13.34 -11.34
C GLN A 214 0.91 -13.06 -10.14
N TYR A 215 0.33 -12.47 -9.09
CA TYR A 215 1.02 -12.18 -7.84
C TYR A 215 0.27 -12.80 -6.67
N LYS A 216 0.99 -13.51 -5.80
CA LYS A 216 0.47 -13.92 -4.49
C LYS A 216 0.70 -12.78 -3.49
N LEU A 217 -0.31 -11.93 -3.33
CA LEU A 217 -0.25 -10.80 -2.40
C LEU A 217 -0.73 -11.23 -1.00
N PRO A 218 0.10 -11.09 0.05
CA PRO A 218 -0.35 -11.34 1.42
C PRO A 218 -1.21 -10.16 1.90
N THR A 219 -2.47 -10.44 2.25
CA THR A 219 -3.43 -9.43 2.78
C THR A 219 -3.59 -9.55 4.30
N PHE A 220 -3.81 -10.77 4.78
CA PHE A 220 -3.84 -11.12 6.19
C PHE A 220 -2.99 -12.38 6.38
N TRP A 221 -2.25 -12.45 7.48
CA TRP A 221 -1.46 -13.62 7.83
C TRP A 221 -1.71 -13.97 9.29
N THR A 222 -1.80 -15.27 9.55
CA THR A 222 -1.75 -15.84 10.89
C THR A 222 -0.45 -16.61 10.94
N VAL A 223 0.42 -16.31 11.89
CA VAL A 223 1.56 -17.20 12.15
C VAL A 223 1.04 -18.34 13.00
N GLU A 224 1.06 -19.53 12.44
CA GLU A 224 0.85 -20.78 13.16
C GLU A 224 2.24 -21.29 13.61
N ASP A 225 2.30 -21.88 14.81
CA ASP A 225 3.49 -22.52 15.39
C ASP A 225 4.70 -21.61 15.68
N TYR A 226 4.49 -20.52 16.43
CA TYR A 226 5.57 -19.78 17.14
C TYR A 226 5.41 -19.85 18.65
#